data_AF-A0A1S7QWJ6-F1
#
_entry.id   AF-A0A1S7QWJ6-F1
#
_cell.length_a   1.000
_cell.length_b   1.000
_cell.length_c   1.000
_cell.angle_alpha   90.00
_cell.angle_beta   90.00
_cell.angle_gamma   90.00
#
_symmetry.space_group_name_H-M   'P 1'
#
loop_
_entity.id
_entity.type
_entity.pdbx_description
1 polymer ?
#
loop_
_entity_poly.entity_id
_entity_poly.type
_entity_poly.pdbx_seq_one_letter_code
_entity_poly.pdbx_strand_id
1 'polypeptide(L)'
;MKDHVALLHSIVLGAGKRLIMADLRAMAEELGFAECRTLVATGNLVFRAEDAPVREIEDRLERAFEKRFDKHVDVMVRPARDWLKLAAENPFPDGNPSDVCVRVMREPLGEDVLGFLEKYRRQEKIAVIGGDLWIDFLGKPSESRLLPVLTTRRLGIGTTRNANTVNGLAEMLR
;
A
#
# COMPACT_ATOMS: atom_id res chain seq x y z
N MET A 1 -6.07 -11.37 -19.15
CA MET A 1 -6.10 -10.82 -17.79
C MET A 1 -4.68 -10.47 -17.35
N LYS A 2 -4.50 -9.42 -16.55
CA LYS A 2 -3.20 -8.95 -16.03
C LYS A 2 -3.20 -9.06 -14.50
N ASP A 3 -2.05 -9.40 -13.94
CA ASP A 3 -1.85 -9.48 -12.49
C ASP A 3 -1.72 -8.09 -11.87
N HIS A 4 -2.32 -7.92 -10.69
CA HIS A 4 -2.36 -6.67 -9.94
C HIS A 4 -2.17 -6.91 -8.45
N VAL A 5 -1.72 -5.87 -7.76
CA VAL A 5 -1.70 -5.75 -6.30
C VAL A 5 -2.65 -4.62 -5.91
N ALA A 6 -3.56 -4.87 -4.97
CA ALA A 6 -4.37 -3.85 -4.31
C ALA A 6 -3.98 -3.76 -2.83
N LEU A 7 -3.77 -2.53 -2.36
CA LEU A 7 -3.43 -2.21 -0.98
C LEU A 7 -4.52 -1.33 -0.37
N LEU A 8 -5.06 -1.73 0.79
CA LEU A 8 -6.06 -0.93 1.49
C LEU A 8 -5.37 0.05 2.46
N HIS A 9 -5.83 1.30 2.53
CA HIS A 9 -5.32 2.33 3.45
C HIS A 9 -5.61 2.01 4.92
N SER A 10 -6.68 1.28 5.20
CA SER A 10 -7.04 0.83 6.55
C SER A 10 -7.90 -0.42 6.47
N ILE A 11 -7.70 -1.35 7.41
CA ILE A 11 -8.49 -2.58 7.55
C ILE A 11 -9.27 -2.68 8.87
N VAL A 12 -9.26 -1.61 9.66
CA VAL A 12 -10.10 -1.50 10.87
C VAL A 12 -11.50 -1.12 10.40
N LEU A 13 -12.50 -1.96 10.70
CA LEU A 13 -13.88 -1.76 10.27
C LEU A 13 -14.75 -1.06 11.33
N GLY A 14 -14.25 -0.94 12.56
CA GLY A 14 -14.95 -0.34 13.70
C GLY A 14 -14.21 -0.64 15.00
N ALA A 15 -14.83 -0.34 16.15
CA ALA A 15 -14.24 -0.63 17.45
C ALA A 15 -13.89 -2.12 17.59
N GLY A 16 -12.59 -2.45 17.52
CA GLY A 16 -12.07 -3.81 17.66
C GLY A 16 -12.30 -4.75 16.47
N LYS A 17 -13.13 -4.40 15.48
CA LYS A 17 -13.41 -5.26 14.32
C LYS A 17 -12.38 -5.03 13.21
N ARG A 18 -11.70 -6.09 12.79
CA ARG A 18 -10.77 -6.09 11.65
C ARG A 18 -11.36 -6.83 10.46
N LEU A 19 -10.93 -6.45 9.26
CA LEU A 19 -11.26 -7.15 8.02
C LEU A 19 -10.76 -8.59 8.06
N ILE A 20 -11.63 -9.53 7.75
CA ILE A 20 -11.27 -10.93 7.52
C ILE A 20 -10.79 -11.05 6.08
N MET A 21 -9.57 -11.54 5.86
CA MET A 21 -8.99 -11.61 4.51
C MET A 21 -9.77 -12.53 3.56
N ALA A 22 -10.48 -13.53 4.10
CA ALA A 22 -11.39 -14.37 3.31
C ALA A 22 -12.55 -13.56 2.72
N ASP A 23 -13.12 -12.63 3.48
CA ASP A 23 -14.19 -11.75 2.98
C ASP A 23 -13.67 -10.78 1.92
N LEU A 24 -12.42 -10.30 2.07
CA LEU A 24 -11.78 -9.47 1.06
C LEU A 24 -11.59 -10.23 -0.27
N ARG A 25 -11.16 -11.49 -0.22
CA ARG A 25 -11.04 -12.33 -1.43
C ARG A 25 -12.39 -12.59 -2.07
N ALA A 26 -13.38 -13.00 -1.28
CA ALA A 26 -14.73 -13.27 -1.78
C ALA A 26 -15.33 -12.04 -2.47
N MET A 27 -15.16 -10.85 -1.88
CA MET A 27 -15.59 -9.59 -2.49
C MET A 27 -14.90 -9.33 -3.84
N ALA A 28 -13.61 -9.60 -3.95
CA ALA A 28 -12.87 -9.43 -5.20
C ALA A 28 -13.31 -10.44 -6.28
N GLU A 29 -13.59 -11.68 -5.90
CA GLU A 29 -14.13 -12.71 -6.80
C GLU A 29 -15.54 -12.36 -7.29
N GLU A 30 -16.41 -11.84 -6.41
CA GLU A 30 -17.74 -11.33 -6.76
C GLU A 30 -17.69 -10.17 -7.77
N LEU A 31 -16.60 -9.40 -7.80
CA LEU A 31 -16.35 -8.37 -8.81
C LEU A 31 -15.87 -8.91 -10.16
N GLY A 32 -15.66 -10.22 -10.28
CA GLY A 32 -15.15 -10.87 -11.49
C GLY A 32 -13.63 -10.88 -11.59
N PHE A 33 -12.91 -10.59 -10.51
CA PHE A 33 -11.45 -10.78 -10.48
C PHE A 33 -11.11 -12.25 -10.25
N ALA A 34 -10.06 -12.73 -10.93
CA ALA A 34 -9.62 -14.12 -10.87
C ALA A 34 -8.38 -14.29 -9.99
N GLU A 35 -8.14 -15.52 -9.52
CA GLU A 35 -6.93 -15.90 -8.77
C GLU A 35 -6.63 -15.01 -7.55
N CYS A 36 -7.70 -14.57 -6.86
CA CYS A 36 -7.63 -13.69 -5.71
C CYS A 36 -6.88 -14.35 -4.54
N ARG A 37 -5.78 -13.74 -4.11
CA ARG A 37 -4.94 -14.19 -3.00
C ARG A 37 -4.63 -13.01 -2.07
N THR A 38 -4.45 -13.27 -0.78
CA THR A 38 -4.14 -12.23 0.21
C THR A 38 -2.84 -12.55 0.92
N LEU A 39 -2.03 -11.52 1.22
CA LEU A 39 -0.83 -11.64 2.03
C LEU A 39 -1.03 -10.91 3.34
N VAL A 40 -0.81 -11.61 4.46
CA VAL A 40 -0.98 -11.12 5.84
C VAL A 40 -2.35 -10.45 6.12
N ALA A 41 -2.65 -10.17 7.39
CA ALA A 41 -3.89 -9.49 7.76
C ALA A 41 -3.70 -7.96 7.81
N THR A 42 -3.19 -7.36 6.72
CA THR A 42 -2.96 -5.90 6.62
C THR A 42 -3.59 -5.27 5.37
N GLY A 43 -4.48 -5.99 4.67
CA GLY A 43 -5.21 -5.46 3.52
C GLY A 43 -4.36 -5.43 2.26
N ASN A 44 -3.84 -6.59 1.87
CA ASN A 44 -3.14 -6.79 0.62
C ASN A 44 -3.84 -7.88 -0.18
N LEU A 45 -4.12 -7.59 -1.44
CA LEU A 45 -4.78 -8.49 -2.36
C LEU A 45 -3.96 -8.57 -3.66
N VAL A 46 -3.68 -9.78 -4.11
CA VAL A 46 -3.14 -10.10 -5.44
C VAL A 46 -4.27 -10.73 -6.23
N PHE A 47 -4.49 -10.29 -7.46
CA PHE A 47 -5.60 -10.77 -8.29
C PHE A 47 -5.31 -10.53 -9.77
N ARG A 48 -6.12 -11.17 -10.62
CA ARG A 48 -6.13 -10.99 -12.07
C ARG A 48 -7.38 -10.25 -12.49
N ALA A 49 -7.21 -9.24 -13.32
CA ALA A 49 -8.30 -8.46 -13.88
C ALA A 49 -8.18 -8.38 -15.40
N GLU A 50 -9.30 -8.11 -16.07
CA GLU A 50 -9.30 -7.66 -17.45
C GLU A 50 -8.57 -6.31 -17.59
N ASP A 51 -8.26 -5.92 -18.83
CA ASP A 51 -7.56 -4.66 -19.06
C ASP A 51 -8.50 -3.49 -18.78
N ALA A 52 -8.17 -2.70 -17.77
CA ALA A 52 -8.92 -1.52 -17.37
C ALA A 52 -7.96 -0.46 -16.80
N PRO A 53 -8.31 0.83 -16.85
CA PRO A 53 -7.58 1.87 -16.15
C PRO A 53 -7.47 1.54 -14.65
N VAL A 54 -6.28 1.74 -14.08
CA VAL A 54 -6.00 1.45 -12.65
C VAL A 54 -7.03 2.11 -11.73
N ARG A 55 -7.39 3.37 -12.00
CA ARG A 55 -8.38 4.10 -11.19
C ARG A 55 -9.76 3.46 -11.22
N GLU A 56 -10.16 2.86 -12.35
CA GLU A 56 -11.45 2.17 -12.43
C GLU A 56 -11.46 0.90 -11.56
N ILE A 57 -10.33 0.18 -11.51
CA ILE A 57 -10.18 -1.00 -10.64
C ILE A 57 -10.24 -0.57 -9.16
N GLU A 58 -9.55 0.52 -8.80
CA GLU A 58 -9.64 1.11 -7.46
C GLU A 58 -11.08 1.46 -7.11
N ASP A 59 -11.76 2.25 -7.96
CA ASP A 59 -13.15 2.67 -7.76
C ASP A 59 -14.12 1.49 -7.58
N ARG A 60 -13.93 0.40 -8.33
CA ARG A 60 -14.74 -0.83 -8.19
C ARG A 60 -14.51 -1.50 -6.84
N LEU A 61 -13.25 -1.63 -6.42
CA LEU A 61 -12.89 -2.20 -5.11
C LEU A 61 -13.42 -1.33 -3.97
N GLU A 62 -13.29 -0.01 -4.05
CA GLU A 62 -13.75 0.95 -3.05
C GLU A 62 -15.28 0.90 -2.86
N ARG A 63 -16.04 0.96 -3.96
CA ARG A 63 -17.51 0.86 -3.92
C ARG A 63 -18.00 -0.49 -3.38
N ALA A 64 -17.35 -1.58 -3.76
CA ALA A 64 -17.71 -2.91 -3.26
C ALA A 64 -17.40 -3.04 -1.77
N PHE A 65 -16.27 -2.49 -1.32
CA PHE A 65 -15.88 -2.50 0.07
C PHE A 65 -16.85 -1.69 0.92
N GLU A 66 -17.23 -0.49 0.48
CA GLU A 66 -18.22 0.33 1.15
C GLU A 66 -19.57 -0.39 1.26
N LYS A 67 -20.08 -0.95 0.16
CA LYS A 67 -21.34 -1.69 0.15
C LYS A 67 -21.33 -2.91 1.08
N ARG A 68 -20.21 -3.63 1.16
CA ARG A 68 -20.11 -4.88 1.92
C ARG A 68 -19.82 -4.66 3.41
N PHE A 69 -19.01 -3.66 3.72
CA PHE A 69 -18.50 -3.45 5.09
C PHE A 69 -19.00 -2.15 5.73
N ASP A 70 -19.89 -1.41 5.05
CA ASP A 70 -20.46 -0.13 5.50
C ASP A 70 -19.37 0.89 5.88
N LYS A 71 -18.31 0.91 5.08
CA LYS A 71 -17.13 1.74 5.33
C LYS A 71 -16.38 2.07 4.06
N HIS A 72 -16.15 3.34 3.80
CA HIS A 72 -15.18 3.76 2.77
C HIS A 72 -13.74 3.44 3.19
N VAL A 73 -12.95 2.93 2.25
CA VAL A 73 -11.50 2.80 2.36
C VAL A 73 -10.87 3.21 1.03
N ASP A 74 -9.74 3.90 1.10
CA ASP A 74 -8.94 4.11 -0.10
C ASP A 74 -8.17 2.84 -0.47
N VAL A 75 -8.21 2.48 -1.75
CA VAL A 75 -7.45 1.37 -2.33
C VAL A 75 -6.43 1.93 -3.30
N MET A 76 -5.20 1.43 -3.22
CA MET A 76 -4.14 1.71 -4.19
C MET A 76 -3.87 0.45 -4.99
N VAL A 77 -4.07 0.53 -6.31
CA VAL A 77 -3.82 -0.59 -7.22
C VAL A 77 -2.53 -0.36 -8.00
N ARG A 78 -1.73 -1.42 -8.16
CA ARG A 78 -0.54 -1.44 -9.00
C ARG A 78 -0.57 -2.66 -9.92
N PRO A 79 -0.35 -2.49 -11.25
CA PRO A 79 -0.03 -3.60 -12.13
C PRO A 79 1.21 -4.36 -11.64
N ALA A 80 1.26 -5.67 -11.88
CA ALA A 80 2.36 -6.52 -11.39
C ALA A 80 3.75 -6.01 -11.78
N ARG A 81 3.92 -5.58 -13.04
CA ARG A 81 5.18 -4.99 -13.53
C ARG A 81 5.65 -3.79 -12.70
N ASP A 82 4.72 -2.95 -12.26
CA ASP A 82 5.01 -1.71 -11.56
C ASP A 82 5.31 -2.01 -10.09
N TRP A 83 4.63 -3.02 -9.51
CA TRP A 83 4.96 -3.54 -8.19
C TRP A 83 6.34 -4.21 -8.12
N LEU A 84 6.67 -5.04 -9.11
CA LEU A 84 7.97 -5.70 -9.21
C LEU A 84 9.09 -4.67 -9.37
N LYS A 85 8.86 -3.60 -10.15
CA LYS A 85 9.79 -2.47 -10.26
C LYS A 85 9.96 -1.76 -8.91
N LEU A 86 8.87 -1.40 -8.24
CA LEU A 86 8.90 -0.77 -6.92
C LEU A 86 9.71 -1.60 -5.92
N ALA A 87 9.50 -2.92 -5.89
CA ALA A 87 10.23 -3.82 -4.98
C ALA A 87 11.74 -3.86 -5.30
N ALA A 88 12.10 -3.86 -6.59
CA ALA A 88 13.50 -3.87 -7.03
C ALA A 88 14.23 -2.53 -6.80
N GLU A 89 13.49 -1.41 -6.77
CA GLU A 89 14.04 -0.06 -6.62
C GLU A 89 14.03 0.43 -5.16
N ASN A 90 13.91 -0.46 -4.17
CA ASN A 90 14.04 -0.09 -2.76
C ASN A 90 15.40 0.62 -2.52
N PRO A 91 15.41 1.91 -2.11
CA PRO A 91 16.64 2.69 -1.95
C PRO A 91 17.44 2.32 -0.69
N PHE A 92 16.88 1.48 0.19
CA PHE A 92 17.49 1.07 1.45
C PHE A 92 17.63 -0.47 1.53
N PRO A 93 18.43 -1.10 0.63
CA PRO A 93 18.53 -2.56 0.54
C PRO A 93 19.21 -3.20 1.76
N ASP A 94 20.09 -2.47 2.44
CA ASP A 94 20.81 -2.94 3.64
C ASP A 94 20.03 -2.68 4.95
N GLY A 95 18.88 -2.02 4.88
CA GLY A 95 18.05 -1.73 6.03
C GLY A 95 17.30 -2.96 6.53
N ASN A 96 16.94 -2.98 7.82
CA ASN A 96 16.10 -4.05 8.37
C ASN A 96 14.70 -4.01 7.70
N PRO A 97 14.22 -5.08 7.04
CA PRO A 97 12.97 -5.05 6.29
C PRO A 97 11.70 -4.73 7.09
N SER A 98 11.73 -4.87 8.43
CA SER A 98 10.61 -4.43 9.30
C SER A 98 10.58 -2.93 9.52
N ASP A 99 11.72 -2.27 9.37
CA ASP A 99 11.95 -0.86 9.70
C ASP A 99 12.02 -0.01 8.43
N VAL A 100 12.27 -0.64 7.28
CA VAL A 100 12.11 -0.02 5.95
C VAL A 100 10.66 -0.13 5.50
N CYS A 101 10.06 1.02 5.22
CA CYS A 101 8.69 1.13 4.72
C CYS A 101 8.63 1.93 3.42
N VAL A 102 7.66 1.60 2.59
CA VAL A 102 7.20 2.43 1.48
C VAL A 102 5.77 2.88 1.76
N ARG A 103 5.50 4.17 1.57
CA ARG A 103 4.15 4.69 1.48
C ARG A 103 3.79 4.77 -0.01
N VAL A 104 3.00 3.80 -0.44
CA VAL A 104 2.50 3.69 -1.82
C VAL A 104 1.40 4.72 -2.01
N MET A 105 1.59 5.62 -2.95
CA MET A 105 0.76 6.80 -3.19
C MET A 105 -0.23 6.54 -4.32
N ARG A 106 -1.45 7.08 -4.21
CA ARG A 106 -2.38 7.09 -5.35
C ARG A 106 -1.84 7.99 -6.45
N GLU A 107 -1.61 9.24 -6.10
CA GLU A 107 -0.97 10.24 -6.94
C GLU A 107 0.51 10.37 -6.56
N PRO A 108 1.44 10.42 -7.53
CA PRO A 108 2.87 10.46 -7.25
C PRO A 108 3.24 11.71 -6.46
N LEU A 109 4.08 11.55 -5.44
CA LEU A 109 4.68 12.65 -4.71
C LEU A 109 5.78 13.32 -5.54
N GLY A 110 5.86 14.65 -5.45
CA GLY A 110 7.04 15.40 -5.84
C GLY A 110 8.11 15.37 -4.76
N GLU A 111 9.35 15.69 -5.12
CA GLU A 111 10.48 15.74 -4.17
C GLU A 111 10.36 16.87 -3.14
N ASP A 112 9.52 17.87 -3.40
CA ASP A 112 9.23 18.98 -2.48
C ASP A 112 8.70 18.49 -1.12
N VAL A 113 8.08 17.32 -1.09
CA VAL A 113 7.65 16.64 0.14
C VAL A 113 8.81 16.40 1.11
N LEU A 114 10.03 16.16 0.61
CA LEU A 114 11.19 15.87 1.44
C LEU A 114 11.56 17.08 2.31
N GLY A 115 11.48 18.30 1.76
CA GLY A 115 11.70 19.53 2.53
C GLY A 115 10.66 19.76 3.63
N PHE A 116 9.42 19.29 3.44
CA PHE A 116 8.41 19.27 4.49
C PHE A 116 8.76 18.25 5.60
N LEU A 117 9.14 17.03 5.22
CA LEU A 117 9.44 15.94 6.14
C LEU A 117 10.72 16.18 6.96
N GLU A 118 11.70 16.91 6.39
CA GLU A 118 12.96 17.26 7.06
C GLU A 118 12.74 17.95 8.41
N LYS A 119 11.66 18.71 8.56
CA LYS A 119 11.29 19.41 9.81
C LYS A 119 10.95 18.46 10.97
N TYR A 120 10.62 17.22 10.65
CA TYR A 120 10.21 16.17 11.60
C TYR A 120 11.24 15.05 11.69
N ARG A 121 12.03 14.85 10.63
CA ARG A 121 13.08 13.84 10.52
C ARG A 121 14.13 14.03 11.60
N ARG A 122 14.65 12.91 12.11
CA ARG A 122 15.78 12.88 13.03
C ARG A 122 16.92 12.10 12.41
N GLN A 123 16.82 10.77 12.44
CA GLN A 123 17.84 9.85 11.96
C GLN A 123 17.35 9.05 10.74
N GLU A 124 16.04 9.02 10.52
CA GLU A 124 15.41 8.28 9.44
C GLU A 124 15.99 8.70 8.09
N LYS A 125 16.14 7.74 7.17
CA LYS A 125 16.47 8.02 5.78
C LYS A 125 15.17 8.09 4.99
N ILE A 126 15.04 9.06 4.09
CA ILE A 126 13.86 9.27 3.27
C ILE A 126 14.24 9.44 1.81
N ALA A 127 13.43 8.91 0.91
CA ALA A 127 13.59 9.06 -0.54
C ALA A 127 12.24 8.96 -1.24
N VAL A 128 12.06 9.67 -2.36
CA VAL A 128 10.91 9.47 -3.25
C VAL A 128 11.41 8.72 -4.48
N ILE A 129 10.85 7.54 -4.73
CA ILE A 129 11.20 6.68 -5.89
C ILE A 129 9.93 6.38 -6.65
N GLY A 130 9.87 6.76 -7.92
CA GLY A 130 8.68 6.54 -8.76
C GLY A 130 7.40 7.24 -8.25
N GLY A 131 7.54 8.27 -7.40
CA GLY A 131 6.43 8.96 -6.74
C GLY A 131 5.98 8.35 -5.41
N ASP A 132 6.57 7.23 -4.98
CA ASP A 132 6.29 6.60 -3.69
C ASP A 132 7.37 6.97 -2.65
N LEU A 133 6.95 7.21 -1.41
CA LEU A 133 7.83 7.66 -0.32
C LEU A 133 8.42 6.46 0.42
N TRP A 134 9.72 6.25 0.29
CA TRP A 134 10.49 5.29 1.07
C TRP A 134 11.05 5.92 2.34
N ILE A 135 10.99 5.17 3.44
CA ILE A 135 11.52 5.57 4.74
C ILE A 135 12.22 4.36 5.37
N ASP A 136 13.50 4.50 5.69
CA ASP A 136 14.18 3.62 6.65
C ASP A 136 14.12 4.30 8.02
N PHE A 137 13.31 3.73 8.92
CA PHE A 137 13.10 4.29 10.25
C PHE A 137 14.29 4.03 11.21
N LEU A 138 15.25 3.17 10.83
CA LEU A 138 16.39 2.77 11.67
C LEU A 138 15.97 2.32 13.08
N GLY A 139 14.82 1.64 13.16
CA GLY A 139 14.15 1.27 14.40
C GLY A 139 12.63 1.24 14.21
N LYS A 140 11.89 1.21 15.33
CA LYS A 140 10.44 1.05 15.30
C LYS A 140 9.75 2.29 14.69
N PRO A 141 8.95 2.15 13.62
CA PRO A 141 8.21 3.28 13.03
C PRO A 141 7.30 4.01 14.03
N SER A 142 6.77 3.30 15.05
CA SER A 142 5.92 3.88 16.09
C SER A 142 6.61 4.92 16.98
N GLU A 143 7.94 4.94 17.02
CA GLU A 143 8.74 5.88 17.81
C GLU A 143 9.18 7.11 16.99
N SER A 144 8.94 7.09 15.68
CA SER A 144 9.34 8.15 14.77
C SER A 144 8.41 9.37 14.84
N ARG A 145 9.03 10.55 14.74
CA ARG A 145 8.30 11.82 14.59
C ARG A 145 7.75 12.04 13.19
N LEU A 146 8.14 11.23 12.20
CA LEU A 146 7.57 11.25 10.87
C LEU A 146 6.16 10.64 10.88
N LEU A 147 5.92 9.58 11.66
CA LEU A 147 4.67 8.81 11.58
C LEU A 147 3.39 9.68 11.70
N PRO A 148 3.29 10.64 12.65
CA PRO A 148 2.10 11.50 12.76
C PRO A 148 1.87 12.44 11.58
N VAL A 149 2.87 12.66 10.73
CA VAL A 149 2.76 13.53 9.54
C VAL A 149 2.54 12.77 8.23
N LEU A 150 2.69 11.44 8.21
CA LEU A 150 2.45 10.59 7.03
C LEU A 150 0.95 10.34 6.73
N THR A 151 0.14 11.39 6.83
CA THR A 151 -1.33 11.31 6.74
C THR A 151 -1.83 11.67 5.34
N THR A 152 -3.04 11.20 5.00
CA THR A 152 -3.70 11.54 3.73
C THR A 152 -3.90 13.05 3.57
N ARG A 153 -4.18 13.77 4.66
CA ARG A 153 -4.32 15.24 4.65
C ARG A 153 -3.02 15.97 4.28
N ARG A 154 -1.86 15.44 4.66
CA ARG A 154 -0.57 16.12 4.46
C ARG A 154 0.13 15.69 3.19
N LEU A 155 0.05 14.40 2.85
CA LEU A 155 0.80 13.80 1.76
C LEU A 155 -0.10 13.30 0.62
N GLY A 156 -1.42 13.36 0.76
CA GLY A 156 -2.34 12.75 -0.19
C GLY A 156 -2.59 11.26 0.08
N ILE A 157 -3.51 10.70 -0.70
CA ILE A 157 -3.99 9.33 -0.51
C ILE A 157 -2.86 8.32 -0.79
N GLY A 158 -2.72 7.35 0.11
CA GLY A 158 -1.76 6.26 -0.04
C GLY A 158 -1.56 5.49 1.26
N THR A 159 -0.84 4.37 1.24
CA THR A 159 -0.78 3.42 2.36
C THR A 159 0.64 2.90 2.57
N THR A 160 0.99 2.66 3.83
CA THR A 160 2.33 2.24 4.21
C THR A 160 2.43 0.72 4.27
N ARG A 161 3.50 0.16 3.67
CA ARG A 161 3.88 -1.25 3.78
C ARG A 161 5.36 -1.35 4.11
N ASN A 162 5.73 -2.29 4.97
CA ASN A 162 7.14 -2.58 5.21
C ASN A 162 7.73 -3.42 4.07
N ALA A 163 9.06 -3.44 3.96
CA ALA A 163 9.76 -4.14 2.89
C ALA A 163 9.48 -5.66 2.91
N ASN A 164 9.23 -6.27 4.07
CA ASN A 164 8.76 -7.66 4.15
C ASN A 164 7.46 -7.88 3.35
N THR A 165 6.49 -6.99 3.50
CA THR A 165 5.22 -7.08 2.77
C THR A 165 5.42 -6.80 1.28
N VAL A 166 6.28 -5.83 0.93
CA VAL A 166 6.62 -5.52 -0.46
C VAL A 166 7.21 -6.74 -1.17
N ASN A 167 8.20 -7.36 -0.54
CA ASN A 167 8.89 -8.54 -1.08
C ASN A 167 7.97 -9.75 -1.17
N GLY A 168 7.17 -10.04 -0.13
CA GLY A 168 6.23 -11.16 -0.17
C GLY A 168 5.16 -10.99 -1.26
N LEU A 169 4.69 -9.76 -1.53
CA LEU A 169 3.80 -9.50 -2.65
C LEU A 169 4.50 -9.67 -4.00
N ALA A 170 5.76 -9.25 -4.11
CA ALA A 170 6.56 -9.47 -5.31
C ALA A 170 6.78 -10.97 -5.59
N GLU A 171 6.97 -11.78 -4.56
CA GLU A 171 7.07 -13.25 -4.68
C GLU A 171 5.77 -13.88 -5.18
N MET A 172 4.61 -13.40 -4.73
CA MET A 172 3.30 -13.91 -5.18
C MET A 172 3.00 -13.62 -6.66
N LEU A 173 3.68 -12.62 -7.25
CA LEU A 173 3.53 -12.20 -8.64
C LEU A 173 4.49 -12.90 -9.62
N ARG A 174 5.43 -13.71 -9.10
CA ARG A 174 6.35 -14.53 -9.90
C ARG A 174 5.74 -15.90 -10.16
#